data_AF-A0A965UNM6-F1
#
_entry.id   AF-A0A965UNM6-F1
#
_cell.length_a   1.000
_cell.length_b   1.000
_cell.length_c   1.000
_cell.angle_alpha   90.00
_cell.angle_beta   90.00
_cell.angle_gamma   90.00
#
_symmetry.space_group_name_H-M   'P 1'
#
loop_
_entity.id
_entity.type
_entity.pdbx_description
1 polymer ?
#
loop_
_entity_poly.entity_id
_entity_poly.type
_entity_poly.pdbx_seq_one_letter_code
_entity_poly.pdbx_strand_id
1 'polypeptide(L)'
;MELTELELWDSFSYHISVTTFYLLENKVVKYTGRTGQEYTGRYLFTLDWAHSDYNELNFGFSQKPDQHKAGHVIKLDNGNFAIQPNNRIKVFDPSFATKPNELLLQRKINSHIYTAENSPKWVTEDSDNYDYKIQEIK
;
A
#
# COMPACT_ATOMS: atom_id res chain seq x y z
N MET A 1 -18.56 -11.20 -14.39
CA MET A 1 -17.20 -11.72 -14.18
C MET A 1 -17.20 -12.52 -12.89
N GLU A 2 -16.39 -13.58 -12.80
CA GLU A 2 -16.21 -14.30 -11.53
C GLU A 2 -15.56 -13.39 -10.48
N LEU A 3 -15.96 -13.54 -9.21
CA LEU A 3 -15.44 -12.71 -8.11
C LEU A 3 -13.91 -12.79 -8.03
N THR A 4 -13.37 -13.98 -8.27
CA THR A 4 -11.92 -14.25 -8.25
C THR A 4 -11.12 -13.49 -9.32
N GLU A 5 -11.79 -12.93 -10.33
CA GLU A 5 -11.19 -12.05 -11.35
C GLU A 5 -11.26 -10.56 -10.96
N LEU A 6 -12.16 -10.20 -10.04
CA LEU A 6 -12.36 -8.84 -9.56
C LEU A 6 -11.56 -8.58 -8.27
N GLU A 7 -11.44 -9.58 -7.41
CA GLU A 7 -10.76 -9.50 -6.13
C GLU A 7 -9.95 -10.78 -5.89
N LEU A 8 -8.67 -10.59 -5.56
CA LEU A 8 -7.77 -11.70 -5.37
C LEU A 8 -7.95 -12.32 -3.99
N TRP A 9 -7.94 -11.53 -2.93
CA TRP A 9 -7.92 -12.03 -1.55
C TRP A 9 -9.04 -11.32 -0.80
N ASP A 10 -9.61 -11.99 0.20
CA ASP A 10 -10.57 -11.34 1.10
C ASP A 10 -9.91 -10.21 1.87
N SER A 11 -10.72 -9.30 2.42
CA SER A 11 -10.26 -8.20 3.27
C SER A 11 -9.47 -8.72 4.48
N PHE A 12 -8.37 -8.02 4.84
CA PHE A 12 -7.48 -8.47 5.91
C PHE A 12 -7.91 -8.01 7.31
N SER A 13 -8.87 -7.08 7.38
CA SER A 13 -9.39 -6.53 8.62
C SER A 13 -10.73 -5.85 8.38
N TYR A 14 -11.54 -5.72 9.45
CA TYR A 14 -12.72 -4.85 9.47
C TYR A 14 -12.36 -3.38 9.73
N HIS A 15 -11.13 -3.10 10.18
CA HIS A 15 -10.64 -1.76 10.43
C HIS A 15 -9.99 -1.22 9.16
N ILE A 16 -10.68 -0.27 8.52
CA ILE A 16 -10.35 0.21 7.20
C ILE A 16 -10.29 1.73 7.21
N SER A 17 -9.26 2.29 6.60
CA SER A 17 -9.26 3.69 6.19
C SER A 17 -9.50 3.79 4.68
N VAL A 18 -10.23 4.82 4.26
CA VAL A 18 -10.52 5.09 2.85
C VAL A 18 -9.76 6.33 2.42
N THR A 19 -8.87 6.18 1.45
CA THR A 19 -8.01 7.29 0.99
C THR A 19 -7.93 7.31 -0.53
N THR A 20 -8.08 8.49 -1.12
CA THR A 20 -7.76 8.73 -2.53
C THR A 20 -6.34 9.28 -2.61
N PHE A 21 -5.41 8.51 -3.18
CA PHE A 21 -4.06 9.01 -3.41
C PHE A 21 -4.06 10.00 -4.57
N TYR A 22 -3.65 11.24 -4.32
CA TYR A 22 -3.60 12.32 -5.33
C TYR A 22 -2.92 11.90 -6.64
N LEU A 23 -1.79 11.18 -6.55
CA LEU A 23 -1.07 10.71 -7.74
C LEU A 23 -1.84 9.68 -8.56
N LEU A 24 -2.77 8.95 -7.94
CA LEU A 24 -3.57 7.90 -8.60
C LEU A 24 -4.95 8.40 -9.02
N GLU A 25 -5.41 9.54 -8.48
CA GLU A 25 -6.73 10.08 -8.73
C GLU A 25 -7.01 10.19 -10.25
N ASN A 26 -8.13 9.59 -10.68
CA ASN A 26 -8.57 9.54 -12.08
C ASN A 26 -7.57 8.92 -13.08
N LYS A 27 -6.49 8.28 -12.62
CA LYS A 27 -5.52 7.62 -13.51
C LYS A 27 -6.09 6.32 -14.05
N VAL A 28 -5.61 5.98 -15.24
CA VAL A 28 -5.88 4.68 -15.86
C VAL A 28 -5.00 3.64 -15.19
N VAL A 29 -5.65 2.60 -14.67
CA VAL A 29 -5.01 1.47 -14.01
C VAL A 29 -5.27 0.20 -14.79
N LYS A 30 -4.23 -0.62 -14.88
CA LYS A 30 -4.26 -1.94 -15.49
C LYS A 30 -3.87 -2.99 -14.46
N TYR A 31 -4.54 -4.13 -14.49
CA TYR A 31 -4.14 -5.31 -13.72
C TYR A 31 -4.32 -6.58 -14.55
N THR A 32 -3.65 -7.64 -14.11
CA THR A 32 -3.77 -8.98 -14.70
C THR A 32 -4.56 -9.87 -13.75
N GLY A 33 -5.71 -10.38 -14.17
CA GLY A 33 -6.56 -11.31 -13.41
C GLY A 33 -5.86 -12.64 -13.10
N ARG A 34 -6.57 -13.55 -12.43
CA ARG A 34 -6.02 -14.87 -12.07
C ARG A 34 -5.85 -15.75 -13.31
N THR A 35 -6.75 -15.61 -14.27
CA THR A 35 -6.69 -16.29 -15.58
C THR A 35 -5.56 -15.79 -16.49
N GLY A 36 -4.86 -14.72 -16.11
CA GLY A 36 -3.87 -14.05 -16.98
C GLY A 36 -4.47 -13.01 -17.91
N GLN A 37 -5.80 -12.87 -17.94
CA GLN A 37 -6.47 -11.81 -18.70
C GLN A 37 -6.13 -10.43 -18.11
N GLU A 38 -5.87 -9.46 -18.98
CA GLU A 38 -5.63 -8.09 -18.56
C GLU A 38 -6.92 -7.28 -18.59
N TYR A 39 -7.11 -6.44 -17.57
CA TYR A 39 -8.23 -5.53 -17.43
C TYR A 39 -7.73 -4.11 -17.21
N THR A 40 -8.47 -3.16 -17.75
CA THR A 40 -8.21 -1.73 -17.65
C THR A 40 -9.41 -1.04 -17.01
N GLY A 41 -9.14 0.02 -16.27
CA GLY A 41 -10.16 0.86 -15.66
C GLY A 41 -9.59 2.14 -15.07
N ARG A 42 -10.41 2.82 -14.29
CA ARG A 42 -10.03 4.05 -13.57
C ARG A 42 -9.97 3.81 -12.08
N TYR A 43 -8.89 4.26 -11.45
CA TYR A 43 -8.77 4.28 -10.00
C TYR A 43 -9.82 5.20 -9.38
N LEU A 44 -10.42 4.77 -8.26
CA LEU A 44 -11.37 5.57 -7.49
C LEU A 44 -10.77 6.00 -6.15
N PHE A 45 -10.42 5.01 -5.32
CA PHE A 45 -9.86 5.19 -3.98
C PHE A 45 -9.19 3.88 -3.52
N THR A 46 -8.52 3.94 -2.38
CA THR A 46 -7.87 2.79 -1.74
C THR A 46 -8.53 2.50 -0.39
N LEU A 47 -8.75 1.21 -0.11
CA LEU A 47 -9.06 0.67 1.20
C LEU A 47 -7.76 0.21 1.85
N ASP A 48 -7.35 0.86 2.94
CA ASP A 48 -6.17 0.45 3.69
C ASP A 48 -6.59 -0.28 4.97
N TRP A 49 -6.22 -1.56 5.07
CA TRP A 49 -6.57 -2.40 6.21
C TRP A 49 -5.56 -2.23 7.33
N ALA A 50 -6.06 -1.92 8.52
CA ALA A 50 -5.24 -1.78 9.71
C ALA A 50 -5.62 -2.82 10.78
N HIS A 51 -4.74 -3.03 11.73
CA HIS A 51 -5.12 -3.65 13.01
C HIS A 51 -5.98 -2.66 13.82
N SER A 52 -6.77 -3.20 14.74
CA SER A 52 -7.83 -2.53 15.48
C SER A 52 -7.30 -1.59 16.57
N ASP A 53 -7.36 -2.04 17.82
CA ASP A 53 -6.95 -1.34 19.02
C ASP A 53 -5.66 -1.97 19.56
N TYR A 54 -4.77 -1.16 20.13
CA TYR A 54 -3.50 -1.63 20.71
C TYR A 54 -3.67 -2.61 21.88
N ASN A 55 -4.86 -2.64 22.51
CA ASN A 55 -5.20 -3.60 23.57
C ASN A 55 -5.61 -4.98 23.02
N GLU A 56 -5.80 -5.11 21.71
CA GLU A 56 -6.13 -6.39 21.07
C GLU A 56 -4.87 -7.07 20.54
N LEU A 57 -4.86 -8.40 20.58
CA LEU A 57 -3.76 -9.17 19.99
C LEU A 57 -3.76 -9.02 18.47
N ASN A 58 -2.60 -8.67 17.93
CA ASN A 58 -2.40 -8.51 16.49
C ASN A 58 -1.89 -9.82 15.85
N PHE A 59 -2.82 -10.68 15.42
CA PHE A 59 -2.50 -11.91 14.68
C PHE A 59 -2.73 -11.80 13.16
N GLY A 60 -3.13 -10.62 12.68
CA GLY A 60 -3.51 -10.41 11.28
C GLY A 60 -2.34 -10.12 10.35
N PHE A 61 -2.63 -10.07 9.05
CA PHE A 61 -1.66 -9.71 8.02
C PHE A 61 -1.54 -8.20 7.78
N SER A 62 -2.48 -7.41 8.32
CA SER A 62 -2.61 -5.97 8.09
C SER A 62 -1.44 -5.12 8.60
N GLN A 63 -0.63 -5.62 9.54
CA GLN A 63 0.51 -4.86 10.10
C GLN A 63 1.86 -5.50 9.78
N LYS A 64 1.88 -6.64 9.07
CA LYS A 64 3.12 -7.37 8.80
C LYS A 64 3.74 -6.85 7.50
N PRO A 65 4.98 -6.32 7.48
CA PRO A 65 5.53 -5.58 6.32
C PRO A 65 5.52 -6.34 4.99
N ASP A 66 5.77 -7.65 5.03
CA ASP A 66 5.83 -8.51 3.85
C ASP A 66 4.44 -8.93 3.33
N GLN A 67 3.43 -8.89 4.21
CA GLN A 67 2.09 -9.37 3.91
C GLN A 67 1.06 -8.25 3.76
N HIS A 68 1.31 -7.07 4.33
CA HIS A 68 0.41 -5.93 4.24
C HIS A 68 0.10 -5.61 2.77
N LYS A 69 -1.19 -5.39 2.51
CA LYS A 69 -1.74 -4.92 1.24
C LYS A 69 -2.78 -3.85 1.55
N ALA A 70 -3.05 -3.03 0.55
CA ALA A 70 -4.22 -2.20 0.48
C ALA A 70 -5.04 -2.61 -0.76
N GLY A 71 -6.36 -2.47 -0.68
CA GLY A 71 -7.29 -2.75 -1.75
C GLY A 71 -7.53 -1.51 -2.62
N HIS A 72 -6.96 -1.46 -3.82
CA HIS A 72 -7.22 -0.37 -4.75
C HIS A 72 -8.51 -0.64 -5.51
N VAL A 73 -9.51 0.22 -5.31
CA VAL A 73 -10.82 0.12 -5.95
C VAL A 73 -10.77 0.77 -7.34
N ILE A 74 -11.16 -0.01 -8.34
CA ILE A 74 -11.05 0.34 -9.76
C ILE A 74 -12.42 0.15 -10.42
N LYS A 75 -12.89 1.18 -11.13
CA LYS A 75 -14.02 1.06 -12.05
C LYS A 75 -13.51 0.57 -13.40
N LEU A 76 -13.86 -0.66 -13.78
CA LEU A 76 -13.42 -1.25 -15.04
C LEU A 76 -14.19 -0.68 -16.23
N ASP A 77 -13.55 -0.69 -17.40
CA ASP A 77 -14.16 -0.19 -18.64
C ASP A 77 -15.39 -1.03 -19.07
N ASN A 78 -15.47 -2.27 -18.60
CA ASN A 78 -16.61 -3.17 -18.84
C ASN A 78 -17.77 -2.98 -17.85
N GLY A 79 -17.73 -1.96 -17.00
CA GLY A 79 -18.80 -1.61 -16.05
C GLY A 79 -18.73 -2.31 -14.68
N ASN A 80 -17.84 -3.30 -14.49
CA ASN A 80 -17.63 -3.93 -13.18
C ASN A 80 -16.70 -3.08 -12.29
N PHE A 81 -16.61 -3.46 -11.02
CA PHE A 81 -15.63 -2.93 -10.08
C PHE A 81 -14.69 -4.03 -9.62
N ALA A 82 -13.41 -3.71 -9.51
CA ALA A 82 -12.38 -4.63 -9.03
C ALA A 82 -11.61 -4.01 -7.86
N ILE A 83 -11.11 -4.87 -6.97
CA ILE A 83 -10.24 -4.51 -5.85
C ILE A 83 -8.93 -5.27 -6.03
N GLN A 84 -7.84 -4.55 -6.21
CA GLN A 84 -6.54 -5.15 -6.51
C GLN A 84 -5.47 -4.72 -5.52
N PRO A 85 -4.58 -5.64 -5.09
CA PRO A 85 -3.50 -5.32 -4.16
C PRO A 85 -2.40 -4.47 -4.83
N ASN A 86 -1.59 -3.80 -4.01
CA ASN A 86 -0.55 -2.85 -4.46
C ASN A 86 0.43 -3.46 -5.47
N ASN A 87 0.73 -4.76 -5.34
CA ASN A 87 1.66 -5.48 -6.19
C ASN A 87 1.05 -5.99 -7.51
N ARG A 88 -0.23 -5.72 -7.78
CA ARG A 88 -0.94 -6.19 -8.98
C ARG A 88 -1.42 -5.06 -9.91
N ILE A 89 -1.40 -3.82 -9.43
CA ILE A 89 -1.75 -2.66 -10.24
C ILE A 89 -0.54 -2.09 -11.00
N LYS A 90 -0.80 -1.64 -12.22
CA LYS A 90 0.10 -0.81 -13.02
C LYS A 90 -0.66 0.45 -13.38
N VAL A 91 -0.09 1.61 -13.07
CA VAL A 91 -0.68 2.91 -13.39
C VAL A 91 0.08 3.49 -14.56
N PHE A 92 -0.64 3.94 -15.59
CA PHE A 92 -0.03 4.62 -16.72
C PHE A 92 -0.09 6.13 -16.50
N ASP A 93 1.07 6.77 -16.52
CA ASP A 93 1.19 8.22 -16.49
C ASP A 93 2.10 8.70 -17.65
N PRO A 94 1.55 9.42 -18.64
CA PRO A 94 2.32 9.87 -19.79
C PRO A 94 3.43 10.87 -19.44
N SER A 95 3.38 11.55 -18.29
CA SER A 95 4.45 12.48 -17.90
C SER A 95 5.65 11.78 -17.25
N PHE A 96 5.47 10.56 -16.72
CA PHE A 96 6.52 9.82 -16.01
C PHE A 96 7.02 8.58 -16.75
N ALA A 97 6.22 7.98 -17.62
CA ALA A 97 6.57 6.76 -18.33
C ALA A 97 6.62 6.99 -19.85
N THR A 98 7.83 7.11 -20.40
CA THR A 98 8.07 7.22 -21.84
C THR A 98 8.08 5.86 -22.56
N LYS A 99 8.13 4.76 -21.80
CA LYS A 99 8.21 3.38 -22.31
C LYS A 99 7.18 2.47 -21.63
N PRO A 100 5.92 2.43 -22.08
CA PRO A 100 4.82 1.76 -21.37
C PRO A 100 4.99 0.24 -21.22
N ASN A 101 5.72 -0.40 -22.13
CA ASN A 101 5.81 -1.86 -22.21
C ASN A 101 7.14 -2.41 -21.66
N GLU A 102 8.01 -1.55 -21.13
CA GLU A 102 9.31 -1.96 -20.59
C GLU A 102 9.23 -2.02 -19.06
N LEU A 103 9.61 -3.17 -18.47
CA LEU A 103 9.77 -3.27 -17.02
C LEU A 103 11.10 -2.60 -16.63
N LEU A 104 11.04 -1.35 -16.19
CA LEU A 104 12.24 -0.59 -15.84
C LEU A 104 12.90 -1.08 -14.54
N LEU A 105 12.11 -1.57 -13.57
CA LEU A 105 12.63 -2.00 -12.28
C LEU A 105 11.88 -3.23 -11.75
N GLN A 106 12.61 -4.23 -11.30
CA GLN A 106 12.05 -5.34 -10.52
C GLN A 106 11.73 -4.85 -9.10
N ARG A 107 10.45 -4.87 -8.74
CA ARG A 107 9.98 -4.50 -7.39
C ARG A 107 10.18 -5.69 -6.44
N LYS A 108 10.74 -5.43 -5.26
CA LYS A 108 10.88 -6.40 -4.16
C LYS A 108 9.79 -6.17 -3.11
N ILE A 109 9.44 -7.22 -2.38
CA ILE A 109 8.56 -7.13 -1.21
C ILE A 109 9.32 -6.44 -0.07
N ASN A 110 8.65 -5.56 0.68
CA ASN A 110 9.22 -4.97 1.87
C ASN A 110 9.23 -6.01 3.01
N SER A 111 10.36 -6.19 3.69
CA SER A 111 10.48 -7.03 4.89
C SER A 111 10.91 -6.25 6.14
N HIS A 112 11.07 -4.93 6.02
CA HIS A 112 11.63 -4.06 7.05
C HIS A 112 10.57 -3.11 7.60
N ILE A 113 10.56 -2.97 8.93
CA ILE A 113 9.83 -1.90 9.61
C ILE A 113 10.78 -0.70 9.69
N TYR A 114 10.36 0.41 9.10
CA TYR A 114 11.09 1.67 9.22
C TYR A 114 10.62 2.37 10.50
N THR A 115 11.53 2.53 11.45
CA THR A 115 11.30 3.28 12.69
C THR A 115 12.44 4.25 12.94
N ALA A 116 12.11 5.46 13.43
CA ALA A 116 13.10 6.44 13.86
C ALA A 116 13.80 6.01 15.17
N GLU A 117 13.21 5.08 15.91
CA GLU A 117 13.72 4.52 17.18
C GLU A 117 14.56 3.26 16.96
N ASN A 118 15.17 3.10 15.79
CA ASN A 118 15.92 1.90 15.43
C ASN A 118 17.39 1.91 15.89
N SER A 119 17.87 3.00 16.48
CA SER A 119 19.28 3.13 16.85
C SER A 119 19.47 4.03 18.07
N PRO A 120 20.26 3.61 19.08
CA PRO A 120 20.63 4.44 20.23
C PRO A 120 21.68 5.51 19.86
N LYS A 121 21.73 5.89 18.58
CA LYS A 121 22.70 6.84 18.04
C LYS A 121 22.56 8.21 18.72
N TRP A 122 21.36 8.55 19.16
CA TRP A 122 21.04 9.83 19.77
C TRP A 122 20.43 9.60 21.14
N VAL A 123 20.92 10.34 22.14
CA VAL A 123 20.36 10.33 23.49
C VAL A 123 20.00 11.74 23.91
N THR A 124 18.84 11.86 24.53
CA THR A 124 18.33 13.11 25.10
C THR A 124 18.98 13.39 26.45
N GLU A 125 19.18 14.66 26.77
CA GLU A 125 19.64 15.11 28.09
C GLU A 125 18.73 14.59 29.20
N ASP A 126 19.33 14.07 30.28
CA ASP A 126 18.62 13.58 31.47
C ASP A 126 18.18 14.76 32.36
N SER A 127 17.12 15.46 31.93
CA SER A 127 16.55 16.62 32.62
C SER A 127 15.07 16.82 32.30
N ASP A 128 14.35 17.56 33.15
CA ASP A 128 12.94 17.94 32.93
C ASP A 128 12.77 19.18 32.02
N ASN A 129 13.81 19.56 31.27
CA ASN A 129 13.80 20.78 30.45
C ASN A 129 12.95 20.61 29.19
N TYR A 130 12.15 21.62 28.85
CA TYR A 130 11.40 21.66 27.59
C TYR A 130 12.35 21.71 26.37
N ASP A 131 13.39 22.53 26.44
CA ASP A 131 14.44 22.67 25.41
C ASP A 131 15.64 21.75 25.71
N TYR A 132 15.41 20.44 25.84
CA TYR A 132 16.45 19.45 26.12
C TYR A 132 17.47 19.34 24.98
N LYS A 133 18.74 19.06 25.33
CA LYS A 133 19.79 18.80 24.33
C LYS A 133 19.75 17.36 23.83
N ILE A 134 20.17 17.15 22.57
CA ILE A 134 20.36 15.83 21.96
C ILE A 134 21.84 15.66 21.63
N GLN A 135 22.42 14.52 21.99
CA GLN A 135 23.83 14.20 21.76
C GLN A 135 23.99 12.92 20.94
N GLU A 136 24.96 12.90 20.03
CA GLU A 136 25.34 11.69 19.26
C GLU A 136 26.25 10.80 20.12
N ILE A 137 25.85 9.55 20.33
CA ILE A 137 26.73 8.54 20.92
C ILE A 137 27.62 8.00 19.81
N LYS A 138 28.94 8.16 19.96
CA LYS A 138 29.96 7.60 19.06
C LYS A 138 30.11 6.09 19.22
#